data_AF-A0A2P9H8Y0-F1
#
_entry.id   AF-A0A2P9H8Y0-F1
#
_cell.length_a   1.000
_cell.length_b   1.000
_cell.length_c   1.000
_cell.angle_alpha   90.00
_cell.angle_beta   90.00
_cell.angle_gamma   90.00
#
_symmetry.space_group_name_H-M   'P 1'
#
loop_
_entity.id
_entity.type
_entity.pdbx_description
1 polymer ?
#
loop_
_entity_poly.entity_id
_entity_poly.type
_entity_poly.pdbx_seq_one_letter_code
_entity_poly.pdbx_strand_id
1 'polypeptide(L)' 'MLKAACANGWLDEQAAVLETMVAFKRAGADGILSYFSLQVARWLRDGLGR' A
#
# COMPACT_ATOMS: atom_id res chain seq x y z
N MET A 1 3.62 12.33 -2.94
CA MET A 1 2.17 12.57 -3.04
C MET A 1 1.40 11.83 -1.95
N LEU A 2 1.40 10.48 -1.94
CA LEU A 2 0.61 9.70 -0.98
C LEU A 2 0.95 10.01 0.51
N LYS A 3 2.24 9.99 0.88
CA LYS A 3 2.68 10.37 2.24
C LYS A 3 2.22 11.76 2.67
N ALA A 4 2.28 12.74 1.77
CA ALA A 4 1.85 14.11 2.07
C ALA A 4 0.33 14.19 2.28
N ALA A 5 -0.46 13.51 1.46
CA ALA A 5 -1.92 13.43 1.63
C ALA A 5 -2.31 12.77 2.96
N CYS A 6 -1.59 11.72 3.37
CA CYS A 6 -1.81 11.05 4.66
C CYS A 6 -1.37 11.94 5.84
N ALA A 7 -0.24 12.64 5.71
CA ALA A 7 0.24 13.57 6.72
C ALA A 7 -0.72 14.76 6.94
N ASN A 8 -1.42 15.19 5.88
CA ASN A 8 -2.49 16.20 5.98
C ASN A 8 -3.84 15.61 6.46
N GLY A 9 -3.90 14.31 6.77
CA GLY A 9 -5.11 13.63 7.23
C GLY A 9 -6.19 13.45 6.16
N TRP A 10 -5.86 13.61 4.87
CA TRP A 10 -6.84 13.48 3.78
C TRP A 10 -7.14 12.03 3.42
N LEU A 11 -6.20 11.13 3.70
CA LEU A 11 -6.30 9.71 3.40
C LEU A 11 -5.77 8.89 4.57
N ASP A 12 -6.37 7.73 4.81
CA ASP A 12 -5.75 6.69 5.62
C ASP A 12 -4.59 6.06 4.86
N GLU A 13 -3.41 6.04 5.49
CA GLU A 13 -2.18 5.64 4.81
C GLU A 13 -2.20 4.17 4.41
N GLN A 14 -2.60 3.29 5.33
CA GLN A 14 -2.56 1.85 5.10
C GLN A 14 -3.55 1.45 4.02
N ALA A 15 -4.80 1.92 4.11
CA ALA A 15 -5.83 1.65 3.12
C ALA A 15 -5.45 2.20 1.74
N ALA A 16 -4.99 3.46 1.64
CA ALA A 16 -4.66 4.07 0.36
C ALA A 16 -3.47 3.39 -0.33
N VAL A 17 -2.43 3.04 0.43
CA VAL A 17 -1.27 2.33 -0.11
C VAL A 17 -1.67 0.93 -0.60
N LEU A 18 -2.41 0.16 0.21
CA LEU A 18 -2.83 -1.19 -0.17
C LEU A 18 -3.75 -1.19 -1.40
N GLU A 19 -4.70 -0.26 -1.46
CA GLU A 19 -5.58 -0.11 -2.63
C GLU A 19 -4.79 0.22 -3.90
N THR A 20 -3.75 1.05 -3.78
CA THR A 20 -2.85 1.36 -4.91
C THR A 20 -2.13 0.10 -5.41
N MET A 21 -1.65 -0.77 -4.51
CA MET A 21 -1.00 -2.03 -4.91
C MET A 21 -1.99 -2.97 -5.61
N VAL A 22 -3.22 -3.07 -5.11
CA VAL A 22 -4.29 -3.86 -5.75
C VAL A 22 -4.62 -3.31 -7.13
N ALA A 23 -4.71 -1.98 -7.27
CA ALA A 23 -4.94 -1.34 -8.56
C ALA A 23 -3.86 -1.66 -9.59
N PHE A 24 -2.58 -1.65 -9.20
CA PHE A 24 -1.48 -2.08 -10.07
C PHE A 24 -1.58 -3.56 -10.47
N LYS A 25 -1.88 -4.45 -9.51
CA LYS A 25 -2.08 -5.87 -9.82
C LYS A 25 -3.26 -6.08 -10.78
N ARG A 26 -4.37 -5.37 -10.56
CA ARG A 26 -5.55 -5.38 -11.44
C ARG A 26 -5.25 -4.87 -12.85
N ALA A 27 -4.32 -3.92 -12.99
CA ALA A 27 -3.84 -3.45 -14.29
C ALA A 27 -2.94 -4.47 -15.02
N GLY A 28 -2.65 -5.63 -14.40
CA GLY A 28 -1.86 -6.70 -15.00
C GLY A 28 -0.39 -6.72 -14.58
N ALA A 29 0.02 -5.93 -13.58
CA ALA A 29 1.40 -5.97 -13.10
C ALA A 29 1.70 -7.30 -12.37
N ASP A 30 2.79 -7.96 -12.75
CA ASP A 30 3.28 -9.16 -12.06
C ASP A 30 4.21 -8.83 -10.88
N GLY A 31 4.85 -7.66 -10.92
CA GLY A 31 5.67 -7.14 -9.83
C GLY A 31 5.54 -5.61 -9.72
N ILE A 32 5.66 -5.10 -8.49
CA ILE A 32 5.56 -3.67 -8.18
C ILE A 32 6.81 -3.26 -7.38
N LEU A 33 7.64 -2.40 -7.96
CA LEU A 33 8.80 -1.81 -7.28
C LEU A 33 8.39 -0.48 -6.65
N SER A 34 8.39 -0.40 -5.32
CA SER A 34 7.93 0.78 -4.59
C SER A 34 8.70 1.00 -3.28
N TYR A 35 8.83 2.25 -2.85
CA TYR A 35 9.32 2.57 -1.52
C TYR A 35 8.41 2.05 -0.39
N PHE A 36 7.14 1.76 -0.72
CA PHE A 36 6.18 1.17 0.22
C PHE A 36 6.30 -0.35 0.34
N SER A 37 7.12 -1.02 -0.48
CA SER A 37 7.15 -2.49 -0.54
C SER A 37 7.42 -3.15 0.83
N LEU A 38 8.37 -2.62 1.61
CA LEU A 38 8.68 -3.17 2.94
C LEU A 38 7.54 -2.95 3.95
N GLN A 39 6.88 -1.79 3.89
CA GLN A 39 5.77 -1.45 4.77
C GLN A 39 4.55 -2.32 4.48
N VAL A 40 4.21 -2.47 3.19
CA VAL A 40 3.14 -3.37 2.72
C VAL A 40 3.42 -4.81 3.12
N ALA A 41 4.65 -5.29 2.96
CA ALA A 41 5.02 -6.65 3.35
C ALA A 41 4.81 -6.92 4.85
N ARG A 42 5.07 -5.94 5.71
CA ARG A 42 4.81 -6.04 7.16
C ARG A 42 3.32 -6.10 7.46
N TRP A 43 2.54 -5.16 6.92
CA TRP A 43 1.09 -5.14 7.12
C TRP A 43 0.40 -6.43 6.67
N LEU A 44 0.81 -6.98 5.51
CA LEU A 44 0.27 -8.25 5.03
C LEU A 44 0.62 -9.39 5.99
N ARG A 45 1.87 -9.46 6.46
CA ARG A 45 2.30 -10.48 7.43
C ARG A 45 1.50 -10.40 8.73
N ASP A 46 1.29 -9.20 9.25
CA ASP A 46 0.59 -8.99 10.53
C ASP A 46 -0.92 -9.27 10.41
N GLY A 47 -1.50 -9.05 9.22
CA GLY A 47 -2.90 -9.39 8.91
C GLY A 47 -3.13 -10.88 8.59
N LEU A 48 -2.11 -11.57 8.07
CA LEU A 48 -2.11 -13.02 7.77
C LEU A 48 -1.91 -13.92 9.00
N GLY A 49 -1.61 -13.34 10.18
CA GLY A 49 -1.41 -14.06 11.45
C GLY A 49 -2.62 -14.03 12.39
N ARG A 50 -3.80 -13.63 11.90
CA ARG A 50 -5.07 -13.68 12.65
C ARG A 50 -5.84 -14.96 12.33
#